data_AF-A0A7Y1YKH8-F1
#
_entry.id   AF-A0A7Y1YKH8-F1
#
_cell.length_a   1.000
_cell.length_b   1.000
_cell.length_c   1.000
_cell.angle_alpha   90.00
_cell.angle_beta   90.00
_cell.angle_gamma   90.00
#
_symmetry.space_group_name_H-M   'P 1'
#
loop_
_entity.id
_entity.type
_entity.pdbx_description
1 polymer ?
#
loop_
_entity_poly.entity_id
_entity_poly.type
_entity_poly.pdbx_seq_one_letter_code
_entity_poly.pdbx_strand_id
1 'polypeptide(L)' 'GGRVKDLPGVRYHIVRGALDTAGVSGRTQRRSKYGAKRPKK' A
#
# COMPACT_ATOMS: atom_id res chain seq x y z
N GLY A 1 -8.17 7.52 2.84
CA GLY A 1 -8.93 7.01 1.70
C GLY A 1 -8.79 7.96 0.52
N GLY A 2 -9.01 7.48 -0.70
CA GLY A 2 -8.91 8.27 -1.92
C GLY A 2 -9.62 7.56 -3.07
N ARG A 3 -10.19 8.34 -3.99
CA ARG A 3 -10.82 7.83 -5.21
C ARG A 3 -9.74 7.54 -6.24
N VAL A 4 -9.85 6.42 -6.94
CA VAL A 4 -9.03 6.18 -8.14
C VAL A 4 -9.63 7.01 -9.27
N LYS A 5 -8.86 7.94 -9.84
CA LYS A 5 -9.36 8.83 -10.91
C LYS A 5 -9.78 8.05 -12.15
N ASP A 6 -9.04 6.99 -12.45
CA ASP A 6 -9.14 6.25 -13.72
C ASP A 6 -10.30 5.25 -13.74
N LEU A 7 -10.89 4.93 -12.58
CA LEU A 7 -11.93 3.90 -12.47
C LEU A 7 -13.22 4.50 -11.87
N PRO A 8 -14.34 4.53 -12.62
CA PRO A 8 -15.63 4.94 -12.07
C PRO A 8 -16.10 3.90 -11.05
N GLY A 9 -16.58 4.36 -9.88
CA GLY A 9 -17.09 3.51 -8.81
C GLY A 9 -16.07 3.13 -7.72
N VAL A 10 -14.76 3.24 -7.98
CA VAL A 10 -13.74 2.91 -6.96
C VAL A 10 -13.41 4.13 -6.10
N ARG A 11 -14.04 4.19 -4.91
CA ARG A 11 -13.98 5.35 -4.00
C ARG A 11 -12.93 5.23 -2.89
N TYR A 12 -12.36 4.04 -2.68
CA TYR A 12 -11.50 3.76 -1.54
C TYR A 12 -10.26 2.96 -1.93
N HIS A 13 -9.22 3.11 -1.12
CA HIS A 13 -8.00 2.30 -1.18
C HIS A 13 -7.87 1.48 0.10
N ILE A 14 -7.44 0.23 -0.05
CA ILE A 14 -7.06 -0.63 1.07
C ILE A 14 -5.63 -0.26 1.49
N VAL A 15 -5.39 -0.17 2.80
CA VAL A 15 -4.05 0.04 3.36
C VAL A 15 -3.26 -1.27 3.25
N ARG A 16 -2.11 -1.24 2.59
CA ARG A 16 -1.26 -2.43 2.43
C ARG A 16 -0.45 -2.70 3.70
N GLY A 17 -0.32 -3.97 4.09
CA GLY A 17 0.38 -4.34 5.32
C GLY A 17 -0.47 -4.16 6.59
N ALA A 18 -1.79 -4.02 6.44
CA ALA A 18 -2.75 -3.95 7.53
C ALA A 18 -3.69 -5.17 7.49
N LEU A 19 -4.03 -5.70 8.67
CA LEU A 19 -4.80 -6.95 8.84
C LEU A 19 -4.19 -8.09 8.00
N ASP A 20 -5.00 -8.80 7.22
CA ASP A 20 -4.58 -9.96 6.43
C ASP A 20 -3.85 -9.58 5.13
N THR A 21 -3.74 -8.28 4.81
CA THR A 21 -3.13 -7.85 3.55
C THR A 21 -1.61 -7.73 3.66
N ALA A 22 -0.88 -8.48 2.82
CA ALA A 22 0.57 -8.40 2.78
C ALA A 22 1.07 -7.06 2.17
N GLY A 23 2.17 -6.57 2.75
CA GLY A 23 2.95 -5.45 2.21
C GLY A 23 3.72 -5.83 0.95
N VAL A 24 4.21 -4.83 0.21
CA VAL A 24 4.98 -5.05 -1.03
C VAL A 24 6.42 -5.43 -0.70
N SER A 25 6.88 -6.58 -1.20
CA SER A 25 8.27 -7.05 -1.04
C SER A 25 9.26 -6.21 -1.84
N GLY A 26 10.47 -6.00 -1.30
CA GLY A 26 11.57 -5.33 -2.02
C GLY A 26 11.41 -3.83 -2.23
N ARG A 27 10.32 -3.21 -1.76
CA ARG A 27 10.11 -1.75 -1.90
C ARG A 27 11.03 -0.98 -0.95
N THR A 28 12.00 -0.25 -1.51
CA THR A 28 12.95 0.57 -0.75
C THR A 28 12.45 2.01 -0.52
N GLN A 29 11.72 2.59 -1.48
CA GLN A 29 11.20 3.96 -1.43
C GLN A 29 9.68 4.01 -1.17
N ARG A 30 9.22 5.04 -0.43
CA ARG A 30 7.81 5.24 -0.03
C ARG A 30 7.17 4.02 0.64
N ARG A 31 7.99 3.25 1.35
CA ARG A 31 7.65 1.96 1.97
C ARG A 31 6.48 2.00 2.97
N SER A 32 6.29 3.12 3.66
CA SER A 32 5.16 3.33 4.58
C SER A 32 3.79 3.24 3.90
N LYS A 33 3.67 3.69 2.65
CA LYS A 33 2.41 3.63 1.88
C LYS A 33 2.04 2.19 1.48
N TYR A 34 3.04 1.32 1.34
CA TYR A 34 2.90 -0.02 0.77
C TYR A 34 3.12 -1.14 1.80
N GLY A 35 3.19 -0.82 3.09
CA GLY A 35 3.38 -1.81 4.15
C GLY A 35 4.74 -2.53 4.10
N ALA A 36 5.75 -1.92 3.48
CA ALA A 36 7.08 -2.53 3.38
C ALA A 36 7.92 -2.16 4.61
N LYS A 37 8.49 -3.17 5.28
CA LYS A 37 9.36 -2.98 6.44
C LYS A 37 10.72 -2.41 6.01
N ARG A 38 11.38 -1.70 6.94
CA ARG A 38 12.75 -1.24 6.70
C ARG A 38 13.66 -2.47 6.59
N PRO A 39 14.43 -2.62 5.51
CA PRO A 39 15.44 -3.67 5.45
C PRO A 39 16.45 -3.46 6.58
N LYS A 40 16.89 -4.54 7.23
CA LYS A 40 17.84 -4.53 8.36
C LYS A 40 19.32 -4.48 7.92
N LYS A 41 19.58 -4.15 6.65
CA LYS A 41 20.95 -3.88 6.20
C LYS A 41 21.46 -2.59 6.82
#